data_AF-A0A3D5M6I2-F1
#
_entry.id   AF-A0A3D5M6I2-F1
#
_cell.length_a   1.000
_cell.length_b   1.000
_cell.length_c   1.000
_cell.angle_alpha   90.00
_cell.angle_beta   90.00
_cell.angle_gamma   90.00
#
_symmetry.space_group_name_H-M   'P 1'
#
loop_
_entity.id
_entity.type
_entity.pdbx_description
1 polymer ?
#
loop_
_entity_poly.entity_id
_entity_poly.type
_entity_poly.pdbx_seq_one_letter_code
_entity_poly.pdbx_strand_id
1 'polypeptide(L)'
;MKQVFLGKSDLVLRLAAHRMLSMGTDAPEGSPVDLRRFHAALPGRRAIRLFMRYLQEFCGELGRSLLPPSCVTPGQLEELLTTRDLPLITPAEEKISWLLALKSSPSEDLEPLGIDPDLSGTSGLLAMGKLFSRITTTLRTEGLNPGAAAHIAADRDQECALRLRALEKIENRRQGFLRDWDVSQSGFNHGAPTQPQAEVILIGLMELPKRTREWL
;
A
#
# COMPACT_ATOMS: atom_id res chain seq x y z
N MET A 1 -16.28 -24.97 16.87
CA MET A 1 -14.90 -24.71 17.33
C MET A 1 -14.76 -23.22 17.64
N LYS A 2 -14.66 -22.85 18.91
CA LYS A 2 -14.73 -21.46 19.39
C LYS A 2 -13.33 -20.86 19.36
N GLN A 3 -13.04 -20.01 18.37
CA GLN A 3 -11.76 -19.30 18.29
C GLN A 3 -11.72 -18.21 19.37
N VAL A 4 -10.91 -18.43 20.41
CA VAL A 4 -10.63 -17.44 21.45
C VAL A 4 -9.32 -16.75 21.08
N PHE A 5 -9.40 -15.46 20.74
CA PHE A 5 -8.24 -14.62 20.43
C PHE A 5 -7.80 -13.91 21.70
N LEU A 6 -6.61 -14.24 22.21
CA LEU A 6 -6.04 -13.57 23.38
C LEU A 6 -5.30 -12.30 22.95
N GLY A 7 -5.86 -11.15 23.34
CA GLY A 7 -5.11 -9.96 23.76
C GLY A 7 -4.32 -9.18 22.70
N LYS A 8 -4.96 -8.16 22.11
CA LYS A 8 -4.40 -6.81 21.78
C LYS A 8 -5.37 -5.95 20.96
N SER A 9 -6.42 -6.54 20.37
CA SER A 9 -7.30 -5.82 19.43
C SER A 9 -8.50 -5.16 20.09
N ASP A 10 -9.17 -5.80 21.05
CA ASP A 10 -10.52 -5.35 21.43
C ASP A 10 -10.52 -4.13 22.35
N LEU A 11 -9.70 -4.16 23.40
CA LEU A 11 -9.55 -3.04 24.33
C LEU A 11 -8.97 -1.81 23.65
N VAL A 12 -7.96 -1.98 22.77
CA VAL A 12 -7.34 -0.87 22.03
C VAL A 12 -8.34 -0.22 21.08
N LEU A 13 -9.14 -1.01 20.36
CA LEU A 13 -10.17 -0.47 19.48
C LEU A 13 -11.29 0.24 20.25
N ARG A 14 -11.72 -0.30 21.40
CA ARG A 14 -12.68 0.37 22.29
C ARG A 14 -12.13 1.70 22.82
N LEU A 15 -10.90 1.71 23.33
CA LEU A 15 -10.26 2.94 23.84
C LEU A 15 -10.08 3.98 22.74
N ALA A 16 -9.65 3.56 21.54
CA ALA A 16 -9.50 4.45 20.40
C ALA A 16 -10.86 5.04 19.97
N ALA A 17 -11.93 4.23 19.95
CA ALA A 17 -13.28 4.70 19.62
C ALA A 17 -13.76 5.73 20.64
N HIS A 18 -13.58 5.45 21.93
CA HIS A 18 -13.92 6.40 23.00
C HIS A 18 -13.12 7.71 22.88
N ARG A 19 -11.81 7.63 22.61
CA ARG A 19 -10.96 8.81 22.42
C ARG A 19 -11.40 9.62 21.21
N MET A 20 -11.70 8.99 20.08
CA MET A 20 -12.14 9.68 18.87
C MET A 20 -13.50 10.36 19.08
N LEU A 21 -14.43 9.75 19.80
CA LEU A 21 -15.69 10.40 20.16
C LEU A 21 -15.47 11.67 20.98
N SER A 22 -14.55 11.65 21.95
CA SER A 22 -14.20 12.85 22.72
C SER A 22 -13.57 13.97 21.87
N MET A 23 -13.04 13.65 20.69
CA MET A 23 -12.55 14.63 19.72
C MET A 23 -13.64 15.17 18.80
N GLY A 24 -14.82 14.54 18.74
CA GLY A 24 -15.96 14.96 17.91
C GLY A 24 -17.07 15.69 18.68
N THR A 25 -16.89 15.90 19.99
CA THR A 25 -17.92 16.40 20.90
C THR A 25 -17.96 17.92 21.07
N ASP A 26 -17.30 18.69 20.19
CA ASP A 26 -17.32 20.17 20.24
C ASP A 26 -18.72 20.77 19.98
N ALA A 27 -19.67 19.95 19.52
CA ALA A 27 -21.02 20.37 19.15
C ALA A 27 -22.03 20.28 20.33
N PRO A 28 -23.07 21.13 20.37
CA PRO A 28 -24.04 21.26 21.47
C PRO A 28 -24.73 19.94 21.85
N GLU A 29 -25.27 19.85 23.08
CA GLU A 29 -26.10 18.71 23.48
C GLU A 29 -27.25 18.46 22.49
N GLY A 30 -27.47 17.18 22.14
CA GLY A 30 -28.47 16.77 21.16
C GLY A 30 -28.04 16.82 19.68
N SER A 31 -26.88 17.40 19.35
CA SER A 31 -26.32 17.36 17.99
C SER A 31 -25.63 16.01 17.71
N PRO A 32 -25.53 15.56 16.43
CA PRO A 32 -24.74 14.38 16.09
C PRO A 32 -23.28 14.54 16.51
N VAL A 33 -22.62 13.43 16.83
CA VAL A 33 -21.15 13.40 16.94
C VAL A 33 -20.59 13.37 15.52
N ASP A 34 -19.94 14.45 15.10
CA ASP A 34 -19.38 14.58 13.74
C ASP A 34 -17.91 14.18 13.70
N LEU A 35 -17.63 13.04 13.08
CA LEU A 35 -16.28 12.51 12.89
C LEU A 35 -15.83 12.55 11.44
N ARG A 36 -16.57 13.19 10.52
CA ARG A 36 -16.23 13.20 9.09
C ARG A 36 -14.88 13.84 8.77
N ARG A 37 -14.36 14.69 9.68
CA ARG A 37 -13.02 15.29 9.58
C ARG A 37 -11.87 14.31 9.83
N PHE A 38 -12.15 13.11 10.34
CA PHE A 38 -11.13 12.14 10.72
C PHE A 38 -11.00 11.00 9.70
N HIS A 39 -9.76 10.60 9.45
CA HIS A 39 -9.41 9.34 8.77
C HIS A 39 -8.82 8.35 9.78
N ALA A 40 -9.55 7.28 10.08
CA ALA A 40 -9.06 6.22 10.96
C ALA A 40 -8.34 5.16 10.13
N ALA A 41 -7.02 5.01 10.31
CA ALA A 41 -6.23 3.97 9.67
C ALA A 41 -6.10 2.74 10.59
N LEU A 42 -6.57 1.58 10.13
CA LEU A 42 -6.66 0.34 10.90
C LEU A 42 -5.99 -0.84 10.16
N PRO A 43 -5.47 -1.86 10.88
CA PRO A 43 -4.66 -2.94 10.28
C PRO A 43 -5.42 -3.86 9.31
N GLY A 44 -6.73 -3.71 9.17
CA GLY A 44 -7.51 -4.46 8.19
C GLY A 44 -9.01 -4.35 8.36
N ARG A 45 -9.76 -4.93 7.41
CA ARG A 45 -11.23 -4.86 7.33
C ARG A 45 -11.95 -5.34 8.60
N ARG A 46 -11.39 -6.34 9.30
CA ARG A 46 -11.98 -6.81 10.57
C ARG A 46 -11.89 -5.76 11.67
N ALA A 47 -10.74 -5.11 11.81
CA ALA A 47 -10.54 -4.05 12.80
C ALA A 47 -11.45 -2.85 12.49
N ILE A 48 -11.57 -2.46 11.21
CA ILE A 48 -12.49 -1.42 10.75
C ILE A 48 -13.93 -1.72 11.19
N ARG A 49 -14.44 -2.93 10.91
CA ARG A 49 -15.81 -3.31 11.30
C ARG A 49 -16.02 -3.27 12.81
N LEU A 50 -15.06 -3.76 13.59
CA LEU A 50 -15.15 -3.74 15.05
C LEU A 50 -15.10 -2.32 15.62
N PHE A 51 -14.22 -1.48 15.08
CA PHE A 51 -14.09 -0.07 15.46
C PHE A 51 -15.38 0.71 15.20
N MET A 52 -15.94 0.57 13.99
CA MET A 52 -17.22 1.19 13.62
C MET A 52 -18.38 0.76 14.52
N ARG A 53 -18.40 -0.52 14.91
CA ARG A 53 -19.39 -1.02 15.88
C ARG A 53 -19.23 -0.34 17.24
N TYR A 54 -18.01 -0.14 17.73
CA TYR A 54 -17.78 0.54 19.00
C TYR A 54 -18.16 2.01 18.97
N LEU A 55 -17.89 2.73 17.87
CA LEU A 55 -18.38 4.10 17.70
C LEU A 55 -19.91 4.17 17.77
N GLN A 56 -20.60 3.24 17.12
CA GLN A 56 -22.06 3.18 17.14
C GLN A 56 -22.62 2.82 18.53
N GLU A 57 -22.01 1.84 19.21
CA GLU A 57 -22.39 1.41 20.56
C GLU A 57 -22.29 2.58 21.55
N PHE A 58 -21.15 3.27 21.58
CA PHE A 58 -20.91 4.40 22.47
C PHE A 58 -21.77 5.63 22.12
N CYS A 59 -22.01 5.93 20.84
CA CYS A 59 -22.97 6.98 20.47
C CYS A 59 -24.40 6.64 20.93
N GLY A 60 -24.80 5.37 20.83
CA GLY A 60 -26.08 4.89 21.34
C GLY A 60 -26.21 5.07 22.86
N GLU A 61 -25.16 4.77 23.62
CA GLU A 61 -25.10 5.01 25.07
C GLU A 61 -25.20 6.50 25.42
N LEU A 62 -24.64 7.37 24.57
CA LEU A 62 -24.72 8.83 24.72
C LEU A 62 -26.06 9.42 24.23
N GLY A 63 -26.95 8.61 23.63
CA GLY A 63 -28.20 9.09 23.03
C GLY A 63 -27.99 10.01 21.82
N ARG A 64 -26.83 9.95 21.17
CA ARG A 64 -26.47 10.81 20.03
C ARG A 64 -26.37 10.00 18.74
N SER A 65 -26.68 10.62 17.60
CA SER A 65 -26.39 10.04 16.29
C SER A 65 -24.91 10.22 15.91
N LEU A 66 -24.42 9.36 15.01
CA LEU A 66 -23.02 9.34 14.56
C LEU A 66 -22.93 9.73 13.09
N LEU A 67 -22.11 10.75 12.77
CA LEU A 67 -21.57 10.94 11.42
C LEU A 67 -20.16 10.36 11.40
N PRO A 68 -19.95 9.19 10.78
CA PRO A 68 -18.75 8.39 11.03
C PRO A 68 -17.49 8.96 10.37
N PRO A 69 -16.31 8.59 10.87
CA PRO A 69 -15.04 8.86 10.19
C PRO A 69 -14.89 7.97 8.97
N SER A 70 -14.02 8.37 8.04
CA SER A 70 -13.58 7.48 6.98
C SER A 70 -12.56 6.48 7.54
N CYS A 71 -12.81 5.18 7.37
CA CYS A 71 -11.94 4.13 7.86
C CYS A 71 -11.18 3.46 6.71
N VAL A 72 -9.86 3.47 6.78
CA VAL A 72 -8.97 2.98 5.72
C VAL A 72 -7.97 1.96 6.25
N THR A 73 -7.47 1.10 5.38
CA THR A 73 -6.25 0.31 5.67
C THR A 73 -5.00 1.10 5.27
N PRO A 74 -3.78 0.71 5.72
CA PRO A 74 -2.56 1.41 5.32
C PRO A 74 -2.39 1.55 3.80
N GLY A 75 -2.74 0.52 3.02
CA GLY A 75 -2.68 0.60 1.56
C GLY A 75 -3.69 1.60 0.97
N GLN A 76 -4.86 1.76 1.60
CA GLN A 76 -5.88 2.74 1.20
C GLN A 76 -5.54 4.15 1.67
N LEU A 77 -4.78 4.28 2.76
CA LEU A 77 -4.33 5.57 3.27
C LEU A 77 -3.43 6.28 2.27
N GLU A 78 -2.51 5.54 1.62
CA GLU A 78 -1.71 6.09 0.53
C GLU A 78 -2.57 6.61 -0.63
N GLU A 79 -3.64 5.90 -1.01
CA GLU A 79 -4.54 6.35 -2.08
C GLU A 79 -5.34 7.59 -1.69
N LEU A 80 -5.64 7.73 -0.40
CA LEU A 80 -6.39 8.88 0.13
C LEU A 80 -5.51 10.13 0.22
N LEU A 81 -4.24 9.96 0.58
CA LEU A 81 -3.29 11.06 0.74
C LEU A 81 -2.73 11.57 -0.59
N THR A 82 -3.00 10.89 -1.71
CA THR A 82 -2.35 11.20 -3.00
C THR A 82 -3.36 11.46 -4.11
N THR A 83 -3.14 12.51 -4.90
CA THR A 83 -3.79 12.66 -6.21
C THR A 83 -3.09 11.79 -7.21
N ARG A 84 -3.87 11.00 -7.94
CA ARG A 84 -3.39 10.16 -9.04
C ARG A 84 -3.87 10.76 -10.34
N ASP A 85 -2.93 11.01 -11.24
CA ASP A 85 -3.22 11.50 -12.58
C ASP A 85 -3.66 10.35 -13.51
N LEU A 86 -3.33 9.10 -13.16
CA LEU A 86 -3.61 7.90 -13.97
C LEU A 86 -4.28 6.79 -13.15
N PRO A 87 -5.13 5.95 -13.77
CA PRO A 87 -5.71 4.77 -13.14
C PRO A 87 -4.64 3.77 -12.69
N LEU A 88 -5.00 2.91 -11.71
CA LEU A 88 -4.14 1.82 -11.28
C LEU A 88 -4.16 0.66 -12.26
N ILE A 89 -3.00 0.03 -12.41
CA ILE A 89 -2.86 -1.23 -13.13
C ILE A 89 -3.70 -2.35 -12.49
N THR A 90 -4.39 -3.12 -13.31
CA THR A 90 -5.12 -4.33 -12.90
C THR A 90 -4.20 -5.53 -12.72
N PRO A 91 -4.62 -6.59 -12.01
CA PRO A 91 -3.82 -7.81 -11.87
C PRO A 91 -3.52 -8.54 -13.19
N ALA A 92 -4.33 -8.30 -14.24
CA ALA A 92 -4.11 -8.86 -15.56
C ALA A 92 -3.04 -8.06 -16.31
N GLU A 93 -3.17 -6.74 -16.34
CA GLU A 93 -2.18 -5.83 -16.93
C GLU A 93 -0.81 -5.95 -16.24
N GLU A 94 -0.77 -6.14 -14.92
CA GLU A 94 0.48 -6.41 -14.19
C GLU A 94 1.19 -7.63 -14.77
N LYS A 95 0.49 -8.75 -14.93
CA LYS A 95 1.08 -9.98 -15.48
C LYS A 95 1.52 -9.80 -16.93
N ILE A 96 0.70 -9.15 -17.75
CA ILE A 96 0.99 -8.94 -19.18
C ILE A 96 2.18 -7.99 -19.33
N SER A 97 2.24 -6.90 -18.56
CA SER A 97 3.36 -5.94 -18.62
C SER A 97 4.69 -6.62 -18.30
N TRP A 98 4.75 -7.45 -17.26
CA TRP A 98 5.96 -8.23 -16.94
C TRP A 98 6.32 -9.20 -18.05
N LEU A 99 5.34 -9.91 -18.61
CA LEU A 99 5.59 -10.84 -19.72
C LEU A 99 6.16 -10.11 -20.95
N LEU A 100 5.59 -8.96 -21.31
CA LEU A 100 6.07 -8.14 -22.43
C LEU A 100 7.46 -7.57 -22.15
N ALA A 101 7.72 -7.09 -20.93
CA ALA A 101 9.04 -6.60 -20.53
C ALA A 101 10.12 -7.69 -20.62
N LEU A 102 9.82 -8.91 -20.17
CA LEU A 102 10.73 -10.05 -20.27
C LEU A 102 10.98 -10.45 -21.73
N LYS A 103 9.93 -10.53 -22.55
CA LYS A 103 10.04 -10.90 -23.98
C LYS A 103 10.74 -9.85 -24.85
N SER A 104 10.64 -8.59 -24.48
CA SER A 104 11.28 -7.48 -25.20
C SER A 104 12.67 -7.11 -24.66
N SER A 105 13.13 -7.78 -23.60
CA SER A 105 14.46 -7.53 -23.05
C SER A 105 15.52 -8.27 -23.85
N PRO A 106 16.67 -7.61 -24.15
CA PRO A 106 17.79 -8.27 -24.79
C PRO A 106 18.41 -9.32 -23.86
N SER A 107 19.03 -10.35 -24.42
CA SER A 107 19.65 -11.45 -23.66
C SER A 107 20.68 -10.95 -22.64
N GLU A 108 21.40 -9.87 -22.94
CA GLU A 108 22.37 -9.22 -22.03
C GLU A 108 21.75 -8.76 -20.70
N ASP A 109 20.47 -8.41 -20.70
CA ASP A 109 19.75 -8.00 -19.49
C ASP A 109 19.12 -9.18 -18.74
N LEU A 110 18.97 -10.33 -19.42
CA LEU A 110 18.39 -11.55 -18.86
C LEU A 110 19.45 -12.49 -18.28
N GLU A 111 20.66 -12.48 -18.84
CA GLU A 111 21.79 -13.31 -18.45
C GLU A 111 22.16 -13.19 -16.96
N PRO A 112 22.25 -11.99 -16.34
CA PRO A 112 22.58 -11.87 -14.91
C PRO A 112 21.53 -12.52 -14.01
N LEU A 113 20.30 -12.62 -14.49
CA LEU A 113 19.16 -13.22 -13.78
C LEU A 113 19.07 -14.73 -14.00
N GLY A 114 19.96 -15.31 -14.82
CA GLY A 114 19.93 -16.72 -15.20
C GLY A 114 18.70 -17.08 -16.04
N ILE A 115 18.14 -16.12 -16.76
CA ILE A 115 16.97 -16.33 -17.60
C ILE A 115 17.43 -16.55 -19.04
N ASP A 116 17.19 -17.76 -19.54
CA ASP A 116 17.33 -18.07 -20.95
C ASP A 116 15.97 -17.89 -21.64
N PRO A 117 15.80 -16.87 -22.51
CA PRO A 117 14.52 -16.61 -23.17
C PRO A 117 14.11 -17.72 -24.17
N ASP A 118 15.06 -18.45 -24.75
CA ASP A 118 14.80 -19.49 -25.74
C ASP A 118 14.32 -20.79 -25.07
N LEU A 119 14.79 -21.04 -23.84
CA LEU A 119 14.34 -22.18 -23.02
C LEU A 119 13.13 -21.85 -22.15
N SER A 120 12.90 -20.56 -21.85
CA SER A 120 11.82 -20.13 -20.98
C SER A 120 10.51 -19.98 -21.76
N GLY A 121 9.71 -21.05 -21.76
CA GLY A 121 8.32 -20.98 -22.24
C GLY A 121 7.49 -19.91 -21.50
N THR A 122 6.36 -19.49 -22.09
CA THR A 122 5.50 -18.41 -21.55
C THR A 122 5.11 -18.62 -20.07
N SER A 123 4.89 -19.86 -19.64
CA SER A 123 4.58 -20.19 -18.24
C SER A 123 5.74 -19.86 -17.28
N GLY A 124 6.98 -20.13 -17.69
CA GLY A 124 8.19 -19.80 -16.93
C GLY A 124 8.38 -18.29 -16.81
N LEU A 125 8.21 -17.56 -17.91
CA LEU A 125 8.29 -16.10 -17.91
C LEU A 125 7.21 -15.46 -17.00
N LEU A 126 5.99 -16.01 -17.01
CA LEU A 126 4.94 -15.55 -16.10
C LEU A 126 5.27 -15.81 -14.62
N ALA A 127 5.90 -16.95 -14.30
CA ALA A 127 6.36 -17.22 -12.95
C ALA A 127 7.44 -16.22 -12.52
N MET A 128 8.36 -15.88 -13.42
CA MET A 128 9.40 -14.90 -13.18
C MET A 128 8.84 -13.49 -13.00
N GLY A 129 7.88 -13.09 -13.84
CA GLY A 129 7.16 -11.82 -13.69
C GLY A 129 6.49 -11.67 -12.32
N LYS A 130 5.92 -12.76 -11.77
CA LYS A 130 5.38 -12.77 -10.40
C LYS A 130 6.46 -12.56 -9.33
N LEU A 131 7.63 -13.16 -9.50
CA LEU A 131 8.77 -12.97 -8.60
C LEU A 131 9.22 -11.50 -8.63
N PHE A 132 9.39 -10.94 -9.82
CA PHE A 132 9.84 -9.57 -10.02
C PHE A 132 8.85 -8.54 -9.51
N SER A 133 7.55 -8.76 -9.73
CA SER A 133 6.48 -7.94 -9.14
C SER A 133 6.57 -7.92 -7.60
N ARG A 134 6.84 -9.07 -6.96
CA ARG A 134 7.02 -9.12 -5.50
C ARG A 134 8.26 -8.37 -5.04
N ILE A 135 9.41 -8.60 -5.67
CA ILE A 135 10.68 -7.94 -5.28
C ILE A 135 10.55 -6.43 -5.42
N THR A 136 10.05 -5.95 -6.57
CA THR A 136 9.87 -4.51 -6.82
C THR A 136 8.85 -3.87 -5.88
N THR A 137 7.77 -4.59 -5.52
CA THR A 137 6.80 -4.12 -4.52
C THR A 137 7.44 -3.99 -3.14
N THR A 138 8.20 -4.99 -2.69
CA THR A 138 8.90 -4.95 -1.40
C THR A 138 9.93 -3.83 -1.33
N LEU A 139 10.71 -3.61 -2.40
CA LEU A 139 11.65 -2.49 -2.44
C LEU A 139 10.91 -1.14 -2.36
N ARG A 140 9.77 -1.03 -3.04
CA ARG A 140 8.98 0.19 -3.05
C ARG A 140 8.37 0.52 -1.69
N THR A 141 7.92 -0.47 -0.92
CA THR A 141 7.42 -0.22 0.45
C THR A 141 8.50 0.38 1.36
N GLU A 142 9.77 0.08 1.07
CA GLU A 142 10.95 0.65 1.72
C GLU A 142 11.44 1.97 1.08
N GLY A 143 10.78 2.43 0.02
CA GLY A 143 11.16 3.64 -0.72
C GLY A 143 12.35 3.47 -1.66
N LEU A 144 12.69 2.23 -2.04
CA LEU A 144 13.79 1.90 -2.95
C LEU A 144 13.27 1.42 -4.31
N ASN A 145 14.06 1.68 -5.35
CA ASN A 145 13.95 0.98 -6.63
C ASN A 145 15.10 -0.06 -6.75
N PRO A 146 15.05 -0.98 -7.73
CA PRO A 146 16.10 -1.98 -7.89
C PRO A 146 17.51 -1.39 -8.08
N GLY A 147 17.66 -0.26 -8.79
CA GLY A 147 18.96 0.41 -8.96
C GLY A 147 19.55 0.95 -7.67
N ALA A 148 18.74 1.59 -6.83
CA ALA A 148 19.14 2.06 -5.50
C ALA A 148 19.51 0.89 -4.59
N ALA A 149 18.72 -0.19 -4.62
CA ALA A 149 19.05 -1.42 -3.90
C ALA A 149 20.36 -2.05 -4.40
N ALA A 150 20.62 -2.02 -5.71
CA ALA A 150 21.88 -2.47 -6.29
C ALA A 150 23.07 -1.65 -5.80
N HIS A 151 22.93 -0.32 -5.73
CA HIS A 151 23.97 0.56 -5.20
C HIS A 151 24.31 0.23 -3.75
N ILE A 152 23.30 -0.05 -2.92
CA ILE A 152 23.52 -0.45 -1.51
C ILE A 152 24.19 -1.82 -1.41
N ALA A 153 23.82 -2.75 -2.28
CA ALA A 153 24.36 -4.12 -2.28
C ALA A 153 25.79 -4.21 -2.83
N ALA A 154 26.23 -3.27 -3.68
CA ALA A 154 27.45 -3.38 -4.47
C ALA A 154 28.72 -3.65 -3.64
N ASP A 155 28.82 -3.06 -2.45
CA ASP A 155 29.99 -3.19 -1.57
C ASP A 155 30.08 -4.56 -0.88
N ARG A 156 28.95 -5.28 -0.77
CA ARG A 156 28.85 -6.54 -0.01
C ARG A 156 28.66 -7.75 -0.91
N ASP A 157 27.91 -7.57 -2.00
CA ASP A 157 27.53 -8.63 -2.92
C ASP A 157 27.36 -8.03 -4.33
N GLN A 158 28.45 -8.11 -5.09
CA GLN A 158 28.51 -7.59 -6.45
C GLN A 158 27.59 -8.36 -7.41
N GLU A 159 27.38 -9.66 -7.18
CA GLU A 159 26.51 -10.49 -8.02
C GLU A 159 25.04 -10.13 -7.80
N CYS A 160 24.62 -9.93 -6.55
CA CYS A 160 23.30 -9.40 -6.22
C CYS A 160 23.08 -8.01 -6.83
N ALA A 161 24.08 -7.13 -6.75
CA ALA A 161 24.00 -5.81 -7.38
C ALA A 161 23.82 -5.89 -8.91
N LEU A 162 24.50 -6.81 -9.59
CA LEU A 162 24.32 -7.03 -11.03
C LEU A 162 22.91 -7.51 -11.36
N ARG A 163 22.37 -8.46 -10.59
CA ARG A 163 20.98 -8.94 -10.74
C ARG A 163 19.96 -7.84 -10.52
N LEU A 164 20.16 -6.99 -9.52
CA LEU A 164 19.26 -5.87 -9.24
C LEU A 164 19.31 -4.80 -10.32
N ARG A 165 20.48 -4.53 -10.91
CA ARG A 165 20.60 -3.65 -12.10
C ARG A 165 19.92 -4.24 -13.32
N ALA A 166 20.07 -5.55 -13.55
CA ALA A 166 19.35 -6.24 -14.62
C ALA A 166 17.82 -6.11 -14.44
N LEU A 167 17.33 -6.35 -13.21
CA LEU A 167 15.93 -6.16 -12.86
C LEU A 167 15.46 -4.72 -13.07
N GLU A 168 16.28 -3.72 -12.72
CA GLU A 168 15.97 -2.30 -12.96
C GLU A 168 15.71 -2.02 -14.45
N LYS A 169 16.57 -2.54 -15.34
CA LYS A 169 16.40 -2.34 -16.79
C LYS A 169 15.09 -2.95 -17.29
N ILE A 170 14.75 -4.14 -16.84
CA ILE A 170 13.49 -4.82 -17.20
C ILE A 170 12.29 -4.04 -16.66
N GLU A 171 12.37 -3.58 -15.41
CA GLU A 171 11.34 -2.74 -14.79
C GLU A 171 11.14 -1.42 -15.55
N ASN A 172 12.21 -0.77 -16.00
CA ASN A 172 12.13 0.46 -16.79
C ASN A 172 11.45 0.24 -18.14
N ARG A 173 11.69 -0.90 -18.80
CA ARG A 173 10.94 -1.29 -20.01
C ARG A 173 9.47 -1.52 -19.70
N ARG A 174 9.19 -2.21 -18.61
CA ARG A 174 7.82 -2.45 -18.16
C ARG A 174 7.06 -1.16 -17.91
N GLN A 175 7.69 -0.18 -17.25
CA GLN A 175 7.12 1.16 -17.06
C GLN A 175 6.86 1.89 -18.37
N GLY A 176 7.61 1.59 -19.44
CA GLY A 176 7.30 2.04 -20.81
C GLY A 176 5.91 1.58 -21.25
N PHE A 177 5.64 0.27 -21.18
CA PHE A 177 4.32 -0.27 -21.52
C PHE A 177 3.20 0.31 -20.67
N LEU A 178 3.45 0.56 -19.38
CA LEU A 178 2.43 1.15 -18.51
C LEU A 178 2.08 2.58 -18.91
N ARG A 179 3.09 3.38 -19.30
CA ARG A 179 2.86 4.72 -19.86
C ARG A 179 2.06 4.64 -21.15
N ASP A 180 2.38 3.69 -22.03
CA ASP A 180 1.65 3.51 -23.29
C ASP A 180 0.19 3.06 -23.09
N TRP A 181 -0.12 2.44 -21.94
CA TRP A 181 -1.47 2.03 -21.56
C TRP A 181 -2.21 3.08 -20.71
N ASP A 182 -1.59 4.23 -20.45
CA ASP A 182 -2.10 5.27 -19.56
C ASP A 182 -2.49 4.73 -18.16
N VAL A 183 -1.70 3.78 -17.63
CA VAL A 183 -1.88 3.24 -16.27
C VAL A 183 -0.65 3.46 -15.41
N SER A 184 -0.85 3.51 -14.10
CA SER A 184 0.23 3.64 -13.11
C SER A 184 0.27 2.47 -12.14
N GLN A 185 1.46 2.25 -11.57
CA GLN A 185 1.59 1.42 -10.37
C GLN A 185 1.46 2.28 -9.12
N SER A 186 1.00 1.68 -8.03
CA SER A 186 1.03 2.33 -6.74
C SER A 186 2.48 2.62 -6.32
N GLY A 187 2.70 3.78 -5.69
CA GLY A 187 3.88 4.07 -4.89
C GLY A 187 5.13 4.55 -5.62
N PHE A 188 5.09 4.92 -6.91
CA PHE A 188 6.23 5.63 -7.56
C PHE A 188 5.88 7.05 -8.01
N ASN A 189 4.71 7.25 -8.63
CA ASN A 189 4.29 8.53 -9.20
C ASN A 189 3.01 9.01 -8.53
N HIS A 190 3.13 9.53 -7.33
CA HIS A 190 2.05 10.25 -6.69
C HIS A 190 2.45 11.71 -6.62
N GLY A 191 1.54 12.60 -7.03
CA GLY A 191 1.73 14.03 -6.85
C GLY A 191 1.94 14.39 -5.38
N ALA A 192 2.28 15.65 -5.10
CA ALA A 192 2.30 16.16 -3.74
C ALA A 192 0.98 15.80 -3.01
N PRO A 193 1.02 15.49 -1.71
CA PRO A 193 -0.17 15.04 -1.00
C PRO A 193 -1.32 16.04 -1.15
N THR A 194 -2.50 15.53 -1.50
CA THR A 194 -3.68 16.38 -1.75
C THR A 194 -4.23 16.83 -0.41
N GLN A 195 -4.01 18.11 -0.09
CA GLN A 195 -4.46 18.92 1.04
C GLN A 195 -4.71 18.27 2.43
N PRO A 196 -4.25 18.93 3.50
CA PRO A 196 -4.05 18.35 4.84
C PRO A 196 -5.21 18.68 5.80
N GLN A 197 -6.45 18.73 5.33
CA GLN A 197 -7.56 19.18 6.18
C GLN A 197 -8.19 18.07 7.04
N ALA A 198 -7.89 16.80 6.76
CA ALA A 198 -8.45 15.70 7.51
C ALA A 198 -7.41 15.07 8.44
N GLU A 199 -7.76 14.97 9.73
CA GLU A 199 -6.88 14.45 10.77
C GLU A 199 -6.78 12.93 10.65
N VAL A 200 -5.57 12.43 10.38
CA VAL A 200 -5.31 10.98 10.28
C VAL A 200 -5.01 10.41 11.66
N ILE A 201 -5.79 9.42 12.09
CA ILE A 201 -5.64 8.71 13.36
C ILE A 201 -5.20 7.27 13.08
N LEU A 202 -3.99 6.93 13.51
CA LEU A 202 -3.42 5.58 13.36
C LEU A 202 -3.83 4.69 14.55
N ILE A 203 -4.53 3.58 14.30
CA ILE A 203 -5.09 2.72 15.35
C ILE A 203 -4.57 1.29 15.19
N GLY A 204 -3.70 0.87 16.13
CA GLY A 204 -3.20 -0.51 16.16
C GLY A 204 -2.33 -0.88 14.95
N LEU A 205 -1.75 0.11 14.28
CA LEU A 205 -0.78 -0.06 13.22
C LEU A 205 0.62 -0.12 13.84
N MET A 206 1.34 -1.22 13.59
CA MET A 206 2.71 -1.40 14.08
C MET A 206 3.73 -0.74 13.16
N GLU A 207 3.48 -0.80 11.85
CA GLU A 207 4.37 -0.28 10.83
C GLU A 207 3.56 0.39 9.73
N LEU A 208 4.15 1.44 9.17
CA LEU A 208 3.66 2.13 7.99
C LEU A 208 4.78 2.11 6.94
N PRO A 209 4.43 1.96 5.66
CA PRO A 209 5.39 2.15 4.57
C PRO A 209 6.12 3.48 4.76
N LYS A 210 7.43 3.50 4.50
CA LYS A 210 8.28 4.66 4.77
C LYS A 210 7.73 5.94 4.12
N ARG A 211 7.25 5.86 2.88
CA ARG A 211 6.64 6.99 2.16
C ARG A 211 5.38 7.52 2.84
N THR A 212 4.49 6.64 3.29
CA THR A 212 3.28 7.06 4.02
C THR A 212 3.63 7.75 5.33
N ARG A 213 4.74 7.37 5.99
CA ARG A 213 5.24 8.07 7.18
C ARG A 213 5.77 9.48 6.89
N GLU A 214 6.29 9.72 5.70
CA GLU A 214 6.80 11.04 5.29
C GLU A 214 5.67 12.05 5.01
N TRP A 215 4.42 11.58 4.85
CA TRP A 215 3.25 12.42 4.57
C TRP A 215 2.35 12.72 5.78
N LEU A 216 2.63 12.09 6.93
CA LEU A 216 1.89 12.24 8.18
C LEU A 216 2.67 13.13 9.16
#